data_AF-A0A3M1GP46-F1
#
_entry.id   AF-A0A3M1GP46-F1
#
_cell.length_a   1.000
_cell.length_b   1.000
_cell.length_c   1.000
_cell.angle_alpha   90.00
_cell.angle_beta   90.00
_cell.angle_gamma   90.00
#
_symmetry.space_group_name_H-M   'P 1'
#
loop_
_entity.id
_entity.type
_entity.pdbx_description
1 polymer ?
#
loop_
_entity_poly.entity_id
_entity_poly.type
_entity_poly.pdbx_seq_one_letter_code
_entity_poly.pdbx_strand_id
1 'polypeptide(L)' 'SGLLRHMWSREGAQEDTVAEAIEHDYVLVQPHTPLAALEPVFERGGVALVQEGEDGPLVGLVTKIDLLHFLMHRNR' A
#
# COMPACT_ATOMS: atom_id res chain seq x y z
N SER A 1 11.36 1.97 -5.84
CA SER A 1 11.32 2.88 -4.68
C SER A 1 11.80 4.24 -5.13
N GLY A 2 10.84 5.12 -5.41
CA GLY A 2 11.03 6.52 -5.77
C GLY A 2 11.75 7.30 -4.69
N LEU A 3 11.49 7.02 -3.41
CA LEU A 3 12.23 7.62 -2.28
C LEU A 3 13.75 7.36 -2.36
N LEU A 4 14.17 6.12 -2.58
CA LEU A 4 15.59 5.80 -2.69
C LEU A 4 16.24 6.48 -3.91
N ARG A 5 15.51 6.57 -5.03
CA ARG A 5 15.97 7.30 -6.22
C ARG A 5 16.08 8.80 -5.96
N HIS A 6 15.09 9.36 -5.27
CA HIS A 6 15.02 10.76 -4.87
C HIS A 6 16.22 11.14 -3.99
N MET A 7 16.45 10.35 -2.93
CA MET A 7 17.59 10.53 -2.01
C MET A 7 18.96 10.38 -2.67
N TRP A 8 19.07 9.52 -3.70
CA TRP A 8 20.33 9.28 -4.41
C TRP A 8 20.69 10.39 -5.40
N SER A 9 19.74 11.22 -5.84
CA SER A 9 19.96 12.19 -6.92
C SER A 9 20.78 13.44 -6.55
N ARG A 10 21.20 13.60 -5.27
CA ARG A 10 22.01 14.71 -4.73
C ARG A 10 21.69 16.09 -5.32
N GLU A 11 20.47 16.55 -5.09
CA GLU A 11 20.09 17.96 -4.91
C GLU A 11 18.80 17.92 -4.05
N GLY A 12 18.85 18.33 -2.78
CA GLY A 12 17.64 18.52 -1.93
C GLY A 12 17.27 17.43 -0.89
N ALA A 13 17.77 16.20 -1.04
CA ALA A 13 17.31 14.96 -0.37
C ALA A 13 16.99 14.96 1.16
N GLN A 14 17.44 15.95 1.94
CA GLN A 14 17.19 16.00 3.39
C GLN A 14 16.10 17.01 3.79
N GLU A 15 15.86 18.04 2.96
CA GLU A 15 14.87 19.09 3.23
C GLU A 15 13.55 18.85 2.49
N ASP A 16 13.56 17.94 1.51
CA ASP A 16 12.35 17.55 0.77
C ASP A 16 11.34 16.85 1.68
N THR A 17 10.08 17.17 1.46
CA THR A 17 8.93 16.63 2.18
C THR A 17 8.56 15.24 1.68
N VAL A 18 7.90 14.46 2.53
CA VAL A 18 7.31 13.16 2.12
C VAL A 18 6.34 13.33 0.94
N ALA A 19 5.68 14.50 0.83
CA ALA A 19 4.76 14.80 -0.27
C ALA A 19 5.46 14.84 -1.64
N GLU A 20 6.76 15.14 -1.67
CA GLU A 20 7.54 15.15 -2.92
C GLU A 20 8.03 13.75 -3.33
N ALA A 21 8.08 12.80 -2.39
CA ALA A 21 8.53 11.44 -2.62
C ALA A 21 7.41 10.39 -2.63
N ILE A 22 6.17 10.77 -2.29
CA ILE A 22 5.05 9.84 -2.18
C ILE A 22 4.65 9.28 -3.55
N GLU A 23 4.51 7.96 -3.62
CA GLU A 23 3.94 7.26 -4.77
C GLU A 23 2.51 6.83 -4.43
N HIS A 24 1.55 7.18 -5.30
CA HIS A 24 0.15 6.84 -5.11
C HIS A 24 -0.21 5.46 -5.68
N ASP A 25 0.67 4.47 -5.50
CA ASP A 25 0.40 3.07 -5.87
C ASP A 25 -0.30 2.33 -4.73
N TYR A 26 -1.47 2.86 -4.36
CA TYR A 26 -2.35 2.26 -3.39
C TYR A 26 -3.80 2.36 -3.83
N VAL A 27 -4.63 1.47 -3.28
CA VAL A 27 -6.08 1.59 -3.37
C VAL A 27 -6.69 1.72 -1.99
N LEU A 28 -7.79 2.46 -1.90
CA LEU A 28 -8.64 2.47 -0.72
C LEU A 28 -9.69 1.36 -0.86
N VAL A 29 -9.82 0.55 0.18
CA VAL A 29 -10.80 -0.54 0.26
C VAL A 29 -11.51 -0.50 1.59
N GLN A 30 -12.70 -1.10 1.65
CA GLN A 30 -13.46 -1.20 2.90
C GLN A 30 -13.20 -2.57 3.57
N PRO A 31 -13.43 -2.71 4.88
CA PRO A 31 -13.21 -3.98 5.60
C PRO A 31 -13.94 -5.19 5.01
N HIS A 32 -15.03 -4.94 4.28
CA HIS A 32 -15.84 -5.98 3.63
C HIS A 32 -15.52 -6.17 2.13
N THR A 33 -14.53 -5.47 1.60
CA THR A 33 -14.08 -5.66 0.22
C THR A 33 -13.56 -7.10 0.04
N PRO A 34 -14.04 -7.86 -0.97
CA PRO A 34 -13.58 -9.21 -1.21
C PRO A 34 -12.07 -9.28 -1.50
N LEU A 35 -11.36 -10.27 -0.95
CA LEU A 35 -9.91 -10.41 -1.16
C LEU A 35 -9.52 -10.51 -2.65
N ALA A 36 -10.36 -11.16 -3.47
CA ALA A 36 -10.13 -11.27 -4.92
C ALA A 36 -10.03 -9.90 -5.62
N ALA A 37 -10.68 -8.86 -5.07
CA ALA A 37 -10.59 -7.50 -5.61
C ALA A 37 -9.20 -6.87 -5.40
N LEU A 38 -8.37 -7.45 -4.52
CA LEU A 38 -7.00 -6.98 -4.25
C LEU A 38 -5.97 -7.59 -5.22
N GLU A 39 -6.32 -8.65 -5.95
CA GLU A 39 -5.38 -9.32 -6.87
C GLU A 39 -4.75 -8.34 -7.89
N PRO A 40 -5.52 -7.50 -8.60
CA PRO A 40 -4.94 -6.58 -9.59
C PRO A 40 -4.05 -5.51 -8.97
N VAL A 41 -4.28 -5.17 -7.70
CA VAL A 41 -3.47 -4.19 -6.95
C VAL A 41 -2.08 -4.77 -6.70
N PHE A 42 -2.04 -6.00 -6.20
CA PHE A 42 -0.80 -6.68 -5.85
C PHE A 42 0.00 -7.17 -7.06
N GLU A 43 -0.64 -7.35 -8.22
CA GLU A 43 0.04 -7.61 -9.49
C GLU A 43 0.87 -6.41 -9.96
N ARG A 44 0.41 -5.19 -9.69
CA ARG A 44 1.13 -3.95 -10.05
C ARG A 44 2.20 -3.54 -9.04
N GLY A 45 2.27 -4.22 -7.89
CA GLY A 45 3.20 -3.90 -6.81
C GLY A 45 2.65 -2.89 -5.80
N GLY A 46 1.38 -2.49 -5.93
CA GLY A 46 0.73 -1.57 -5.01
C GLY A 46 0.29 -2.21 -3.69
N VAL A 47 -0.26 -1.37 -2.82
CA VAL A 47 -0.78 -1.77 -1.50
C VAL A 47 -2.25 -1.44 -1.33
N ALA A 48 -2.94 -2.12 -0.42
CA ALA A 48 -4.33 -1.80 -0.08
C ALA A 48 -4.39 -1.11 1.28
N LEU A 49 -4.94 0.10 1.31
CA LEU A 49 -5.27 0.83 2.53
C LEU A 49 -6.74 0.55 2.89
N VAL A 50 -6.98 0.10 4.11
CA VAL A 50 -8.33 -0.24 4.58
C VAL A 50 -8.91 0.98 5.29
N GLN A 51 -10.07 1.45 4.83
CA GLN A 51 -10.78 2.62 5.34
C GLN A 51 -12.20 2.24 5.78
N GLU A 52 -12.65 2.75 6.93
CA GLU A 52 -14.05 2.59 7.34
C GLU A 52 -14.96 3.61 6.65
N GLY A 53 -15.85 3.17 5.77
CA GLY A 53 -16.69 4.07 4.99
C GLY A 53 -15.88 4.93 4.00
N GLU A 54 -16.56 5.85 3.31
CA GLU A 54 -15.94 6.68 2.26
C GLU A 54 -15.03 7.79 2.82
N ASP A 55 -15.43 8.40 3.95
CA ASP A 55 -14.70 9.50 4.58
C ASP A 55 -14.20 9.16 6.00
N GLY A 56 -14.27 7.90 6.42
CA GLY A 56 -13.83 7.50 7.75
C GLY A 56 -12.32 7.22 7.84
N PRO A 57 -11.85 6.79 9.01
CA PRO A 57 -10.43 6.62 9.26
C PRO A 57 -9.83 5.45 8.49
N LEU A 58 -8.53 5.55 8.21
CA LEU A 58 -7.73 4.39 7.84
C LEU A 58 -7.58 3.47 9.06
N VAL A 59 -7.98 2.22 8.90
CA VAL A 59 -7.97 1.19 9.95
C VAL A 59 -6.95 0.08 9.68
N GLY A 60 -6.32 0.06 8.51
CA GLY A 60 -5.30 -0.94 8.20
C GLY A 60 -4.56 -0.75 6.89
N LEU A 61 -3.53 -1.57 6.72
CA LEU A 61 -2.73 -1.72 5.51
C LEU A 61 -2.64 -3.22 5.22
N VAL A 62 -2.85 -3.62 3.98
CA VAL A 62 -2.68 -4.99 3.51
C VAL A 62 -1.72 -5.01 2.33
N THR A 63 -0.69 -5.85 2.44
CA THR A 63 0.29 -6.10 1.38
C THR A 63 0.12 -7.50 0.80
N LYS A 64 0.81 -7.75 -0.32
CA LYS A 64 0.91 -9.09 -0.91
C LYS A 64 1.49 -10.12 0.07
N ILE A 65 2.43 -9.71 0.93
CA ILE A 65 3.05 -10.61 1.93
C ILE A 65 2.00 -11.05 2.95
N ASP A 66 1.16 -10.13 3.42
CA ASP A 66 0.08 -10.44 4.37
C ASP A 66 -0.93 -11.41 3.77
N LEU A 67 -1.29 -11.21 2.49
CA LEU A 67 -2.19 -12.11 1.77
C LEU A 67 -1.59 -13.53 1.66
N LEU A 68 -0.32 -13.64 1.26
CA LEU A 68 0.36 -14.93 1.19
C LEU A 68 0.43 -15.60 2.57
N HIS A 69 0.78 -14.84 3.61
CA HIS A 69 0.75 -15.32 4.98
C HIS A 69 -0.64 -15.84 5.38
N PHE A 70 -1.71 -15.09 5.11
CA PHE A 70 -3.07 -15.50 5.41
C PHE A 70 -3.45 -16.82 4.70
N LEU A 71 -3.15 -16.93 3.41
CA LEU A 71 -3.45 -18.13 2.62
C LEU A 71 -2.66 -19.36 3.09
N MET A 72 -1.39 -19.19 3.47
CA MET A 72 -0.55 -20.28 3.99
C MET A 72 -1.05 -20.81 5.34
N HIS A 73 -1.53 -19.94 6.22
CA HIS A 73 -2.00 -20.34 7.55
C HIS A 73 -3.45 -20.84 7.58
N ARG A 74 -4.25 -20.53 6.55
CA ARG A 74 -5.66 -20.97 6.44
C ARG A 74 -5.82 -22.44 6.06
N ASN A 75 -4.81 -23.07 5.47
CA ASN A 75 -4.83 -24.49 5.07
C ASN A 75 -4.33 -25.44 6.18
N ARG A 76 -4.42 -25.04 7.45
CA ARG A 76 -4.10 -25.87 8.61
C ARG A 76 -5.31 -26.06 9.51
#